data_AF-A0AAU2NB34-F1
#
_entry.id   AF-A0AAU2NB34-F1
#
_cell.length_a   1.000
_cell.length_b   1.000
_cell.length_c   1.000
_cell.angle_alpha   90.00
_cell.angle_beta   90.00
_cell.angle_gamma   90.00
#
_symmetry.space_group_name_H-M   'P 1'
#
loop_
_entity.id
_entity.type
_entity.pdbx_description
1 polymer ?
#
loop_
_entity_poly.entity_id
_entity_poly.type
_entity_poly.pdbx_seq_one_letter_code
_entity_poly.pdbx_strand_id
1 'polypeptide(L)'
;MTFSAHAGHDAVLRARVALLSSQTLPARQEVAAYRVLVQVGPLAYLPLLAEALYEYSRQDFAHLPETALALRAEAVAAARRMYSLEPARDRLLITALDRYREQLALMDRQEELDAVEREMAQVATGSGA
;
A
#
# COMPACT_ATOMS: atom_id res chain seq x y z
N MET A 1 -23.66 -24.29 8.54
CA MET A 1 -22.40 -23.80 7.92
C MET A 1 -22.36 -22.27 8.03
N THR A 2 -21.71 -21.73 9.06
CA THR A 2 -21.69 -20.27 9.38
C THR A 2 -20.35 -19.80 9.95
N PHE A 3 -19.31 -20.65 9.91
CA PHE A 3 -18.03 -20.40 10.56
C PHE A 3 -17.17 -19.35 9.83
N SER A 4 -17.31 -19.24 8.50
CA SER A 4 -16.47 -18.33 7.69
C SER A 4 -16.81 -16.85 7.87
N ALA A 5 -18.08 -16.50 8.10
CA ALA A 5 -18.50 -15.11 8.25
C ALA A 5 -18.10 -14.53 9.62
N HIS A 6 -18.20 -15.34 10.68
CA HIS A 6 -17.78 -14.96 12.03
C HIS A 6 -16.26 -14.80 12.11
N ALA A 7 -15.49 -15.71 11.49
CA ALA A 7 -14.03 -15.60 11.44
C ALA A 7 -13.53 -14.31 10.77
N GLY A 8 -14.20 -13.86 9.71
CA GLY A 8 -13.91 -12.59 9.05
C GLY A 8 -14.28 -11.38 9.91
N HIS A 9 -15.46 -11.41 10.54
CA HIS A 9 -15.89 -10.36 11.46
C HIS A 9 -14.96 -10.22 12.67
N ASP A 10 -14.55 -11.33 13.27
CA ASP A 10 -13.62 -11.36 14.41
C ASP A 10 -12.22 -10.86 14.02
N ALA A 11 -11.78 -11.13 12.79
CA ALA A 11 -10.51 -10.58 12.28
C ALA A 11 -10.58 -9.05 12.15
N VAL A 12 -11.70 -8.51 11.64
CA VAL A 12 -11.93 -7.07 11.53
C VAL A 12 -11.97 -6.40 12.90
N LEU A 13 -12.70 -6.98 13.86
CA LEU A 13 -12.75 -6.46 15.22
C LEU A 13 -11.36 -6.46 15.88
N ARG A 14 -10.61 -7.56 15.76
CA ARG A 14 -9.23 -7.63 16.27
C ARG A 14 -8.31 -6.59 15.63
N ALA A 15 -8.40 -6.38 14.31
CA ALA A 15 -7.61 -5.36 13.62
C ALA A 15 -7.93 -3.95 14.12
N ARG A 16 -9.21 -3.62 14.31
CA ARG A 16 -9.64 -2.32 14.87
C ARG A 16 -9.18 -2.14 16.31
N VAL A 17 -9.37 -3.16 17.15
CA VAL A 17 -8.93 -3.13 18.55
C VAL A 17 -7.42 -2.94 18.63
N ALA A 18 -6.64 -3.67 17.82
CA ALA A 18 -5.19 -3.51 17.79
C ALA A 18 -4.78 -2.05 17.49
N LEU A 19 -5.35 -1.45 16.43
CA LEU A 19 -5.09 -0.05 16.05
C LEU A 19 -5.50 0.98 17.11
N LEU A 20 -6.56 0.71 17.87
CA LEU A 20 -7.07 1.63 18.89
C LEU A 20 -6.39 1.48 20.26
N SER A 21 -5.85 0.29 20.57
CA SER A 21 -5.31 -0.03 21.90
C SER A 21 -3.82 0.27 22.05
N SER A 22 -3.08 0.46 20.96
CA SER A 22 -1.66 0.77 21.00
C SER A 22 -1.38 2.22 20.64
N GLN A 23 -0.52 2.89 21.41
CA GLN A 23 0.01 4.21 21.06
C GLN A 23 0.98 4.16 19.86
N THR A 24 1.57 3.00 19.57
CA THR A 24 2.43 2.72 18.40
C THR A 24 2.47 1.21 18.15
N LEU A 25 1.86 0.74 17.04
CA LEU A 25 2.01 -0.65 16.61
C LEU A 25 3.33 -0.85 15.88
N PRO A 26 3.98 -2.02 16.00
CA PRO A 26 5.04 -2.39 15.08
C PRO A 26 4.52 -2.37 13.63
N ALA A 27 5.30 -1.84 12.70
CA ALA A 27 4.91 -1.66 11.30
C ALA A 27 4.34 -2.94 10.66
N ARG A 28 4.91 -4.11 10.99
CA ARG A 28 4.39 -5.42 10.59
C ARG A 28 2.93 -5.67 11.00
N GLN A 29 2.58 -5.33 12.24
CA GLN A 29 1.23 -5.56 12.77
C GLN A 29 0.23 -4.56 12.18
N GLU A 30 0.68 -3.32 11.96
CA GLU A 30 -0.12 -2.29 11.29
C GLU A 30 -0.47 -2.68 9.85
N VAL A 31 0.52 -3.13 9.06
CA VAL A 31 0.29 -3.67 7.71
C VAL A 31 -0.70 -4.83 7.74
N ALA A 32 -0.53 -5.78 8.67
CA ALA A 32 -1.45 -6.91 8.80
C ALA A 32 -2.89 -6.46 9.13
N ALA A 33 -3.06 -5.48 10.02
CA ALA A 33 -4.36 -4.92 10.37
C ALA A 33 -5.02 -4.23 9.16
N TYR A 34 -4.30 -3.36 8.45
CA TYR A 34 -4.87 -2.67 7.29
C TYR A 34 -5.21 -3.61 6.13
N ARG A 35 -4.43 -4.68 5.88
CA ARG A 35 -4.78 -5.70 4.88
C ARG A 35 -6.15 -6.32 5.14
N VAL A 36 -6.48 -6.57 6.41
CA VAL A 36 -7.81 -7.07 6.81
C VAL A 36 -8.87 -5.98 6.61
N LEU A 37 -8.59 -4.76 7.06
CA LEU A 37 -9.58 -3.68 7.02
C LEU A 37 -9.93 -3.20 5.61
N VAL A 38 -9.01 -3.29 4.66
CA VAL A 38 -9.27 -3.01 3.23
C VAL A 38 -10.36 -3.92 2.66
N GLN A 39 -10.57 -5.13 3.21
CA GLN A 39 -11.63 -6.02 2.75
C GLN A 39 -13.03 -5.50 3.06
N VAL A 40 -13.18 -4.68 4.11
CA VAL A 40 -14.48 -4.14 4.56
C VAL A 40 -14.65 -2.65 4.30
N GLY A 41 -13.57 -1.93 4.03
CA GLY A 41 -13.61 -0.47 3.81
C GLY A 41 -12.43 0.02 2.96
N PRO A 42 -12.34 -0.39 1.68
CA PRO A 42 -11.17 -0.09 0.85
C PRO A 42 -10.89 1.41 0.73
N LEU A 43 -11.92 2.25 0.58
CA LEU A 43 -11.76 3.71 0.47
C LEU A 43 -11.12 4.35 1.70
N ALA A 44 -11.37 3.81 2.89
CA ALA A 44 -10.81 4.34 4.14
C ALA A 44 -9.40 3.82 4.39
N TYR A 45 -9.14 2.55 4.07
CA TYR A 45 -7.95 1.85 4.54
C TYR A 45 -6.87 1.63 3.48
N LEU A 46 -7.16 1.78 2.19
CA LEU A 46 -6.13 1.67 1.13
C LEU A 46 -5.02 2.74 1.25
N PRO A 47 -5.31 4.03 1.57
CA PRO A 47 -4.25 5.03 1.75
C PRO A 47 -3.35 4.70 2.94
N LEU A 48 -3.97 4.25 4.04
CA LEU A 48 -3.26 3.87 5.26
C LEU A 48 -2.40 2.62 5.04
N LEU A 49 -2.91 1.65 4.28
CA LEU A 49 -2.15 0.46 3.90
C LEU A 49 -0.93 0.82 3.05
N ALA A 50 -1.10 1.68 2.04
CA ALA A 50 0.00 2.10 1.17
C ALA A 50 1.12 2.80 1.95
N GLU A 51 0.76 3.67 2.91
CA GLU A 51 1.74 4.34 3.77
C GLU A 51 2.43 3.35 4.72
N ALA A 52 1.67 2.50 5.40
CA ALA A 52 2.23 1.52 6.33
C ALA A 52 3.18 0.53 5.63
N LEU A 53 2.87 0.11 4.40
CA LEU A 53 3.74 -0.75 3.60
C LEU A 53 5.06 -0.05 3.24
N TYR A 54 5.02 1.23 2.88
CA TYR A 54 6.22 2.00 2.60
C TYR A 54 7.08 2.15 3.86
N GLU A 55 6.50 2.55 4.99
CA GLU A 55 7.21 2.68 6.26
C GLU A 55 7.82 1.35 6.70
N TYR A 56 7.06 0.26 6.59
CA TYR A 56 7.57 -1.08 6.90
C TYR A 56 8.75 -1.48 6.00
N SER A 57 8.67 -1.18 4.70
CA SER A 57 9.77 -1.43 3.76
C SER A 57 11.05 -0.68 4.14
N ARG A 58 10.90 0.57 4.56
CA ARG A 58 12.02 1.47 4.87
C ARG A 58 12.64 1.17 6.24
N GLN A 59 11.83 0.86 7.24
CA GLN A 59 12.30 0.65 8.61
C GLN A 59 12.92 -0.74 8.79
N ASP A 60 12.19 -1.79 8.37
CA ASP A 60 12.54 -3.16 8.73
C ASP A 60 13.28 -3.90 7.60
N PHE A 61 13.20 -3.41 6.36
CA PHE A 61 13.74 -4.10 5.18
C PHE A 61 14.66 -3.25 4.31
N ALA A 62 15.14 -2.10 4.77
CA ALA A 62 16.09 -1.29 3.99
C ALA A 62 17.36 -2.06 3.59
N HIS A 63 17.77 -3.04 4.38
CA HIS A 63 18.93 -3.91 4.12
C HIS A 63 18.62 -5.11 3.20
N LEU A 64 17.34 -5.34 2.87
CA LEU A 64 16.88 -6.42 1.99
C LEU A 64 16.12 -5.82 0.80
N PRO A 65 16.85 -5.40 -0.27
CA PRO A 65 16.29 -4.57 -1.33
C PRO A 65 15.11 -5.24 -2.06
N GLU A 66 15.16 -6.56 -2.28
CA GLU A 66 14.06 -7.32 -2.90
C GLU A 66 12.80 -7.34 -2.03
N THR A 67 12.94 -7.51 -0.71
CA THR A 67 11.80 -7.50 0.22
C THR A 67 11.20 -6.11 0.32
N ALA A 68 12.04 -5.07 0.40
CA ALA A 68 11.58 -3.69 0.38
C ALA A 68 10.87 -3.35 -0.95
N LEU A 69 11.39 -3.82 -2.08
CA LEU A 69 10.76 -3.66 -3.39
C LEU A 69 9.38 -4.32 -3.44
N ALA A 70 9.25 -5.56 -2.95
CA ALA A 70 7.97 -6.26 -2.91
C ALA A 70 6.91 -5.53 -2.06
N LEU A 71 7.30 -4.97 -0.92
CA LEU A 71 6.40 -4.16 -0.08
C LEU A 71 5.99 -2.86 -0.77
N ARG A 72 6.91 -2.17 -1.45
CA ARG A 72 6.61 -0.97 -2.22
C ARG A 72 5.71 -1.29 -3.43
N ALA A 73 5.88 -2.44 -4.07
CA ALA A 73 5.00 -2.91 -5.15
C ALA A 73 3.56 -3.14 -4.64
N GLU A 74 3.41 -3.71 -3.44
CA GLU A 74 2.09 -3.85 -2.81
C GLU A 74 1.46 -2.48 -2.48
N ALA A 75 2.26 -1.51 -2.02
CA ALA A 75 1.78 -0.15 -1.78
C ALA A 75 1.26 0.49 -3.08
N VAL A 76 1.98 0.31 -4.20
CA VAL A 76 1.53 0.72 -5.53
C VAL A 76 0.22 0.03 -5.91
N ALA A 77 0.09 -1.28 -5.67
CA ALA A 77 -1.16 -2.01 -5.96
C ALA A 77 -2.34 -1.47 -5.14
N ALA A 78 -2.13 -1.13 -3.86
CA ALA A 78 -3.14 -0.49 -3.03
C ALA A 78 -3.53 0.89 -3.57
N ALA A 79 -2.55 1.69 -3.99
CA ALA A 79 -2.78 3.00 -4.57
C ALA A 79 -3.48 2.95 -5.94
N ARG A 80 -3.13 1.99 -6.81
CA ARG A 80 -3.81 1.74 -8.09
C ARG A 80 -5.28 1.37 -7.87
N ARG A 81 -5.54 0.50 -6.88
CA ARG A 81 -6.92 0.15 -6.49
C ARG A 81 -7.69 1.36 -6.00
N MET A 82 -7.06 2.26 -5.22
CA MET A 82 -7.69 3.52 -4.83
C MET A 82 -7.99 4.40 -6.05
N TYR A 83 -7.01 4.60 -6.93
CA TYR A 83 -7.18 5.41 -8.14
C TYR A 83 -8.30 4.88 -9.06
N SER A 84 -8.45 3.55 -9.16
CA SER A 84 -9.57 2.94 -9.90
C SER A 84 -10.93 3.20 -9.25
N LEU A 85 -10.99 3.33 -7.93
CA LEU A 85 -12.23 3.65 -7.21
C LEU A 85 -12.53 5.15 -7.21
N GLU A 86 -11.50 5.98 -7.08
CA GLU A 86 -11.58 7.43 -7.03
C GLU A 86 -10.37 8.05 -7.77
N PRO A 87 -10.51 8.31 -9.08
CA PRO A 87 -9.42 8.86 -9.90
C PRO A 87 -8.90 10.22 -9.39
N ALA A 88 -9.73 10.98 -8.67
CA ALA A 88 -9.32 12.23 -8.02
C ALA A 88 -8.28 12.04 -6.89
N ARG A 89 -7.92 10.80 -6.53
CA ARG A 89 -6.86 10.47 -5.56
C ARG A 89 -5.55 10.02 -6.24
N ASP A 90 -5.29 10.53 -7.43
CA ASP A 90 -4.05 10.35 -8.20
C ASP A 90 -2.77 10.58 -7.38
N ARG A 91 -2.77 11.57 -6.48
CA ARG A 91 -1.61 11.89 -5.63
C ARG A 91 -1.08 10.69 -4.84
N LEU A 92 -1.96 9.81 -4.36
CA LEU A 92 -1.55 8.60 -3.64
C LEU A 92 -0.80 7.65 -4.57
N LEU A 93 -1.30 7.46 -5.79
CA LEU A 93 -0.68 6.61 -6.81
C LEU A 93 0.68 7.17 -7.25
N ILE A 94 0.76 8.47 -7.55
CA ILE A 94 2.02 9.14 -7.90
C ILE A 94 3.06 8.99 -6.78
N THR A 95 2.66 9.20 -5.52
CA THR A 95 3.58 9.07 -4.38
C THR A 95 4.08 7.63 -4.20
N ALA A 96 3.21 6.64 -4.35
CA ALA A 96 3.60 5.24 -4.25
C ALA A 96 4.52 4.81 -5.40
N LEU A 97 4.23 5.26 -6.63
CA LEU A 97 5.06 5.00 -7.81
C LEU A 97 6.45 5.62 -7.68
N ASP A 98 6.56 6.85 -7.17
CA ASP A 98 7.86 7.50 -6.97
C ASP A 98 8.73 6.75 -5.95
N ARG A 99 8.14 6.33 -4.82
CA ARG A 99 8.83 5.49 -3.82
C ARG A 99 9.25 4.13 -4.41
N TYR A 100 8.43 3.51 -5.25
CA TYR A 100 8.78 2.26 -5.93
C TYR A 100 9.93 2.48 -6.93
N ARG A 101 9.87 3.57 -7.71
CA ARG A 101 10.91 3.99 -8.66
C ARG A 101 12.26 4.21 -7.98
N GLU A 102 12.29 4.89 -6.83
CA GLU A 102 13.52 5.07 -6.04
C GLU A 102 14.19 3.74 -5.71
N GLN A 103 13.40 2.73 -5.32
CA GLN A 103 13.92 1.41 -4.99
C GLN A 103 14.47 0.67 -6.22
N LEU A 104 13.75 0.75 -7.35
CA LEU A 104 14.21 0.18 -8.62
C LEU A 104 15.51 0.82 -9.10
N ALA A 105 15.68 2.13 -8.90
CA ALA A 105 16.90 2.85 -9.25
C ALA A 105 18.09 2.39 -8.42
N LEU A 106 17.90 2.13 -7.12
CA LEU A 106 18.93 1.55 -6.27
C LEU A 106 19.35 0.12 -6.71
N MET A 107 18.46 -0.57 -7.42
CA MET A 107 18.66 -1.94 -7.91
C MET A 107 19.04 -2.00 -9.39
N ASP A 108 19.25 -0.86 -10.05
CA ASP A 108 19.58 -0.71 -11.47
C ASP A 108 18.61 -1.44 -12.44
N ARG A 109 17.31 -1.46 -12.11
CA ARG A 109 16.27 -2.12 -12.91
C ARG A 109 15.62 -1.17 -13.93
N GLN A 110 16.38 -0.82 -14.97
CA GLN A 110 15.99 0.19 -15.98
C GLN A 110 14.66 -0.09 -16.69
N GLU A 111 14.38 -1.33 -17.09
CA GLU A 111 13.12 -1.67 -17.79
C GLU A 111 11.88 -1.39 -16.93
N GLU A 112 11.97 -1.69 -15.63
CA GLU A 112 10.89 -1.43 -14.68
C GLU A 112 10.75 0.08 -14.37
N LEU A 113 11.86 0.82 -14.32
CA LEU A 113 11.87 2.28 -14.16
C LEU A 113 11.10 2.96 -15.30
N ASP A 114 11.43 2.62 -16.55
CA ASP A 114 10.76 3.18 -17.73
C ASP A 114 9.24 2.91 -17.71
N ALA A 115 8.84 1.74 -17.21
CA ALA A 115 7.42 1.40 -17.07
C ALA A 115 6.72 2.28 -16.03
N VAL A 116 7.36 2.52 -14.89
CA VAL A 116 6.83 3.37 -13.82
C VAL A 116 6.73 4.82 -14.26
N GLU A 117 7.74 5.35 -14.95
CA GLU A 117 7.73 6.73 -15.44
C GLU A 117 6.63 6.97 -16.48
N ARG A 118 6.41 6.01 -17.38
CA ARG A 118 5.30 6.04 -18.34
C ARG A 118 3.94 6.02 -17.64
N GLU A 119 3.77 5.24 -16.58
CA GLU A 119 2.53 5.22 -15.81
C GLU A 119 2.30 6.54 -15.08
N MET A 120 3.32 7.09 -14.42
CA MET A 120 3.23 8.39 -13.74
C MET A 120 2.83 9.51 -14.70
N ALA A 121 3.40 9.53 -15.92
CA ALA A 121 3.02 10.48 -16.96
C ALA A 121 1.54 10.34 -17.37
N GLN A 122 1.05 9.11 -17.56
CA GLN A 122 -0.35 8.86 -17.90
C GLN A 122 -1.30 9.35 -16.81
N VAL A 123 -1.01 9.03 -15.54
CA VAL A 123 -1.82 9.47 -14.40
C VAL A 123 -1.85 11.01 -14.31
N ALA A 124 -0.70 11.66 -14.49
CA ALA A 124 -0.63 13.13 -14.48
C ALA A 124 -1.45 13.77 -15.60
N THR A 125 -1.48 13.17 -16.80
CA THR A 125 -2.29 13.67 -17.92
C THR A 125 -3.78 13.36 -17.77
N GLY A 126 -4.14 12.25 -17.14
CA GLY A 126 -5.53 11.82 -16.96
C GLY A 126 -6.26 12.50 -15.81
N SER A 127 -5.53 13.08 -14.85
CA SER A 127 -6.11 13.84 -13.72
C SER A 127 -6.53 15.27 -14.11
N GLY A 128 -6.03 15.78 -15.25
CA GLY A 128 -6.28 17.15 -15.74
C GLY A 128 -7.38 17.29 -16.78
N ALA A 129 -8.15 16.24 -17.07
CA ALA A 129 -9.24 16.22 -18.06
C ALA A 129 -10.61 16.10 -17.36
#